data_AF-A0A2V7EKB9-F1
#
_entry.id   AF-A0A2V7EKB9-F1
#
_cell.length_a   1.000
_cell.length_b   1.000
_cell.length_c   1.000
_cell.angle_alpha   90.00
_cell.angle_beta   90.00
_cell.angle_gamma   90.00
#
_symmetry.space_group_name_H-M   'P 1'
#
loop_
_entity.id
_entity.type
_entity.pdbx_description
1 polymer ?
#
loop_
_entity_poly.entity_id
_entity_poly.type
_entity_poly.pdbx_seq_one_letter_code
_entity_poly.pdbx_strand_id
1 'polypeptide(L)'
;MARQGSAADRHGPLALQEGRSPGETTRLVGRLRKPHGQQGEVSVFPLVENPGAVFVPKARLFVVDEARRVIAGPLVVARRRAYHREWLLGFVGVTSRAAVEPWRDHFVAVEEVDADA
;
A
#
# COMPACT_ATOMS: atom_id res chain seq x y z
N MET A 1 40.13 -35.86 -11.88
CA MET A 1 40.60 -34.94 -10.81
C MET A 1 39.53 -33.84 -10.72
N ALA A 2 38.50 -33.92 -9.87
CA ALA A 2 38.50 -33.56 -8.43
C ALA A 2 38.89 -32.06 -8.25
N ARG A 3 38.20 -31.12 -7.58
CA ARG A 3 37.17 -31.05 -6.51
C ARG A 3 36.58 -29.60 -6.52
N GLN A 4 35.27 -29.40 -6.37
CA GLN A 4 34.54 -28.82 -5.21
C GLN A 4 34.87 -27.37 -4.74
N GLY A 5 33.79 -26.64 -4.42
CA GLY A 5 33.74 -25.44 -3.56
C GLY A 5 32.73 -24.42 -4.08
N SER A 6 31.41 -24.60 -3.91
CA SER A 6 30.55 -24.33 -2.73
C SER A 6 30.27 -22.85 -2.44
N ALA A 7 28.96 -22.53 -2.47
CA ALA A 7 28.18 -21.56 -1.69
C ALA A 7 28.64 -20.10 -1.56
N ALA A 8 27.77 -19.15 -1.91
CA ALA A 8 26.82 -18.56 -0.95
C ALA A 8 26.08 -17.37 -1.59
N ASP A 9 24.80 -17.28 -1.27
CA ASP A 9 24.01 -16.06 -1.06
C ASP A 9 24.42 -14.78 -1.77
N ARG A 10 23.50 -14.30 -2.61
CA ARG A 10 23.01 -12.93 -2.45
C ARG A 10 21.64 -12.86 -3.10
N HIS A 11 20.60 -12.92 -2.27
CA HIS A 11 19.33 -12.29 -2.58
C HIS A 11 19.62 -10.85 -2.98
N GLY A 12 19.61 -10.59 -4.29
CA GLY A 12 19.63 -9.24 -4.82
C GLY A 12 18.41 -8.50 -4.28
N PRO A 13 18.56 -7.24 -3.83
CA PRO A 13 17.41 -6.44 -3.46
C PRO A 13 16.47 -6.40 -4.67
N LEU A 14 15.19 -6.65 -4.42
CA LEU A 14 14.12 -6.43 -5.40
C LEU A 14 14.34 -5.02 -5.94
N ALA A 15 14.82 -4.94 -7.18
CA ALA A 15 15.00 -3.69 -7.88
C ALA A 15 13.63 -3.03 -7.88
N LEU A 16 13.53 -1.94 -7.12
CA LEU A 16 12.45 -0.98 -7.22
C LEU A 16 12.41 -0.61 -8.70
N GLN A 17 11.37 -1.04 -9.42
CA GLN A 17 11.18 -0.58 -10.78
C GLN A 17 10.84 0.91 -10.71
N GLU A 18 11.88 1.74 -10.77
CA GLU A 18 11.78 3.13 -11.18
C GLU A 18 11.37 3.13 -12.65
N GLY A 19 10.07 3.24 -12.91
CA GLY A 19 9.58 3.04 -14.28
C GLY A 19 8.09 3.09 -14.48
N ARG A 20 7.37 3.91 -13.71
CA ARG A 20 6.08 4.47 -14.12
C ARG A 20 5.89 5.79 -13.40
N SER A 21 6.09 6.91 -14.08
CA SER A 21 5.41 8.16 -13.69
C SER A 21 3.94 7.80 -13.49
N PRO A 22 3.27 8.16 -12.38
CA PRO A 22 1.86 7.84 -12.22
C PRO A 22 1.12 8.43 -13.42
N GLY A 23 0.73 7.56 -14.35
CA GLY A 23 -0.17 7.90 -15.45
C GLY A 23 -1.51 8.24 -14.83
N GLU A 24 -2.14 9.26 -15.40
CA GLU A 24 -3.56 9.62 -15.27
C GLU A 24 -4.19 9.48 -13.86
N THR A 25 -4.31 10.65 -13.23
CA THR A 25 -5.20 11.02 -12.11
C THR A 25 -5.40 9.99 -11.00
N THR A 26 -4.42 9.79 -10.13
CA THR A 26 -4.67 9.04 -8.89
C THR A 26 -5.67 9.81 -7.99
N ARG A 27 -6.85 9.26 -7.77
CA ARG A 27 -7.89 9.85 -6.91
C ARG A 27 -7.59 9.54 -5.44
N LEU A 28 -7.53 10.58 -4.61
CA LEU A 28 -7.40 10.41 -3.15
C LEU A 28 -8.68 9.85 -2.55
N VAL A 29 -8.56 8.80 -1.75
CA VAL A 29 -9.70 8.08 -1.14
C VAL A 29 -9.63 8.00 0.38
N GLY A 30 -8.46 8.29 0.97
CA GLY A 30 -8.28 8.25 2.42
C GLY A 30 -7.01 8.96 2.88
N ARG A 31 -6.92 9.16 4.19
CA ARG A 31 -5.71 9.63 4.88
C ARG A 31 -5.27 8.58 5.89
N LEU A 32 -4.02 8.15 5.80
CA LEU A 32 -3.42 7.24 6.76
C LEU A 32 -3.18 7.96 8.08
N ARG A 33 -3.51 7.27 9.17
CA ARG A 33 -3.28 7.75 10.52
C ARG A 33 -2.13 6.97 11.13
N LYS A 34 -2.36 6.30 12.26
CA LYS A 34 -1.35 5.51 12.95
C LYS A 34 -1.42 4.03 12.54
N PRO A 35 -0.28 3.31 12.56
CA PRO A 35 -0.28 1.86 12.58
C PRO A 35 -1.11 1.32 13.74
N HIS A 36 -1.82 0.22 13.47
CA HIS A 36 -2.69 -0.46 14.41
C HIS A 36 -2.14 -1.87 14.73
N GLY A 37 -2.00 -2.15 16.02
CA GLY A 37 -1.40 -3.40 16.49
C GLY A 37 0.02 -3.64 15.96
N GLN A 38 0.42 -4.91 15.93
CA GLN A 38 1.75 -5.35 15.53
C GLN A 38 1.80 -5.97 14.12
N GLN A 39 0.64 -6.30 13.54
CA GLN A 39 0.51 -7.10 12.31
C GLN A 39 0.43 -6.26 11.02
N GLY A 40 0.97 -5.04 11.04
CA GLY A 40 1.00 -4.17 9.85
C GLY A 40 -0.36 -3.60 9.43
N GLU A 41 -1.36 -3.62 10.30
CA GLU A 41 -2.63 -2.93 10.01
C GLU A 41 -2.46 -1.41 10.14
N VAL A 42 -3.22 -0.66 9.36
CA VAL A 42 -3.22 0.80 9.40
C VAL A 42 -4.64 1.32 9.57
N SER A 43 -4.79 2.41 10.34
CA SER A 43 -6.05 3.15 10.37
C SER A 43 -6.10 4.18 9.26
N VAL A 44 -7.21 4.22 8.52
CA VAL A 44 -7.44 5.11 7.39
C VAL A 44 -8.71 5.91 7.65
N PHE A 45 -8.57 7.22 7.67
CA PHE A 45 -9.73 8.12 7.64
C PHE A 45 -10.22 8.26 6.20
N PRO A 46 -11.49 7.93 5.89
CA PRO A 46 -12.01 7.98 4.53
C PRO A 46 -12.20 9.43 4.05
N LEU A 47 -11.93 9.67 2.77
CA LEU A 47 -12.17 10.95 2.09
C LEU A 47 -13.26 10.83 1.01
N VAL A 48 -14.03 9.74 1.04
CA VAL A 48 -15.08 9.40 0.07
C VAL A 48 -16.36 9.00 0.80
N GLU A 49 -17.49 9.17 0.11
CA GLU A 49 -18.83 8.89 0.66
C GLU A 49 -19.04 7.40 1.00
N ASN A 50 -18.64 6.50 0.09
CA ASN A 50 -18.77 5.05 0.28
C ASN A 50 -17.39 4.38 0.35
N PRO A 51 -16.66 4.50 1.47
CA PRO A 51 -15.35 3.86 1.64
C PRO A 51 -15.47 2.33 1.64
N GLY A 52 -16.66 1.83 1.97
CA GLY A 52 -16.96 0.41 1.95
C GLY A 52 -16.87 -0.22 0.56
N ALA A 53 -17.11 0.55 -0.50
CA ALA A 53 -16.94 0.09 -1.88
C ALA A 53 -15.49 0.20 -2.37
N VAL A 54 -14.69 1.12 -1.80
CA VAL A 54 -13.30 1.37 -2.21
C VAL A 54 -12.33 0.40 -1.53
N PHE A 55 -12.44 0.21 -0.22
CA PHE A 55 -11.48 -0.58 0.57
C PHE A 55 -11.81 -2.07 0.60
N VAL A 56 -12.47 -2.61 -0.43
CA VAL A 56 -12.83 -4.02 -0.52
C VAL A 56 -11.58 -4.92 -0.60
N PRO A 57 -11.61 -6.16 -0.09
CA PRO A 57 -10.53 -7.10 -0.32
C PRO A 57 -10.22 -7.22 -1.82
N LYS A 58 -8.94 -7.38 -2.15
CA LYS A 58 -8.38 -7.37 -3.52
C LYS A 58 -8.32 -5.99 -4.20
N ALA A 59 -8.86 -4.92 -3.61
CA ALA A 59 -8.64 -3.57 -4.12
C ALA A 59 -7.14 -3.22 -4.11
N ARG A 60 -6.69 -2.50 -5.14
CA ARG A 60 -5.32 -2.01 -5.28
C ARG A 60 -5.28 -0.55 -4.85
N LEU A 61 -4.52 -0.28 -3.80
CA LEU A 61 -4.36 1.05 -3.24
C LEU A 61 -2.90 1.48 -3.35
N PHE A 62 -2.68 2.78 -3.42
CA PHE A 62 -1.36 3.40 -3.38
C PHE A 62 -1.28 4.30 -2.16
N VAL A 63 -0.12 4.36 -1.54
CA VAL A 63 0.21 5.40 -0.58
C VAL A 63 0.92 6.51 -1.33
N VAL A 64 0.47 7.75 -1.15
CA VAL A 64 1.03 8.92 -1.82
C VAL A 64 1.34 10.05 -0.85
N ASP A 65 2.37 10.83 -1.18
CA ASP A 65 2.71 12.06 -0.45
C ASP A 65 1.74 13.21 -0.77
N GLU A 66 1.95 14.38 -0.15
CA GLU A 66 1.14 15.59 -0.41
C GLU A 66 1.20 16.06 -1.87
N ALA A 67 2.31 15.80 -2.56
CA ALA A 67 2.51 16.12 -3.96
C ALA A 67 2.00 15.00 -4.90
N ARG A 68 1.24 14.02 -4.38
CA ARG A 68 0.70 12.86 -5.09
C ARG A 68 1.77 11.93 -5.70
N ARG A 69 3.00 11.94 -5.17
CA ARG A 69 4.01 10.95 -5.54
C ARG A 69 3.74 9.65 -4.81
N VAL A 70 3.81 8.54 -5.54
CA VAL A 70 3.66 7.20 -4.96
C VAL A 70 4.86 6.91 -4.06
N ILE A 71 4.60 6.63 -2.79
CA ILE A 71 5.62 6.22 -1.81
C ILE A 71 5.54 4.72 -1.51
N ALA A 72 4.38 4.10 -1.71
CA ALA A 72 4.20 2.66 -1.60
C ALA A 72 3.03 2.18 -2.46
N GLY A 73 3.16 0.96 -2.99
CA GLY A 73 2.11 0.28 -3.73
C GLY A 73 2.58 -0.27 -5.07
N PRO A 74 1.70 -0.98 -5.80
CA PRO A 74 0.31 -1.25 -5.44
C PRO A 74 0.19 -2.17 -4.21
N LEU A 75 -0.60 -1.75 -3.22
CA LEU A 75 -0.95 -2.52 -2.03
C LEU A 75 -2.29 -3.20 -2.23
N VAL A 76 -2.34 -4.52 -2.08
CA VAL A 76 -3.58 -5.29 -2.21
C VAL A 76 -4.24 -5.42 -0.85
N VAL A 77 -5.47 -4.93 -0.71
CA VAL A 77 -6.23 -5.07 0.54
C VAL A 77 -6.50 -6.55 0.79
N ALA A 78 -5.98 -7.08 1.90
CA ALA A 78 -6.24 -8.45 2.34
C ALA A 78 -7.51 -8.51 3.21
N ARG A 79 -7.65 -7.55 4.12
CA ARG A 79 -8.76 -7.47 5.07
C ARG A 79 -9.10 -6.01 5.39
N ARG A 80 -10.34 -5.81 5.81
CA ARG A 80 -10.86 -4.49 6.21
C ARG A 80 -11.80 -4.63 7.39
N ARG A 81 -11.85 -3.62 8.24
CA ARG A 81 -12.85 -3.50 9.31
C ARG A 81 -13.19 -2.04 9.55
N ALA A 82 -14.48 -1.73 9.64
CA ALA A 82 -14.93 -0.41 10.09
C ALA A 82 -14.56 -0.22 11.58
N TYR A 83 -14.02 0.95 11.92
CA TYR A 83 -13.56 1.26 13.28
C TYR A 83 -13.83 2.74 13.59
N HIS A 84 -14.87 3.01 14.37
CA HIS A 84 -15.40 4.37 14.57
C HIS A 84 -15.65 5.08 13.23
N ARG A 85 -14.98 6.21 12.98
CA ARG A 85 -15.06 6.99 11.73
C ARG A 85 -13.95 6.63 10.75
N GLU A 86 -13.19 5.57 11.02
CA GLU A 86 -12.02 5.14 10.28
C GLU A 86 -12.18 3.69 9.80
N TRP A 87 -11.22 3.23 9.01
CA TRP A 87 -11.11 1.85 8.54
C TRP A 87 -9.76 1.27 8.93
N LEU A 88 -9.77 0.08 9.52
CA LEU A 88 -8.56 -0.70 9.71
C LEU A 88 -8.34 -1.56 8.47
N LEU A 89 -7.22 -1.33 7.79
CA LEU A 89 -6.84 -2.08 6.60
C LEU A 89 -5.60 -2.93 6.89
N GLY A 90 -5.63 -4.17 6.41
CA GLY A 90 -4.45 -5.01 6.30
C GLY A 90 -4.18 -5.33 4.84
N PHE A 91 -2.90 -5.41 4.46
CA PHE A 91 -2.47 -5.63 3.08
C PHE A 91 -1.76 -6.97 2.93
N VAL A 92 -1.86 -7.56 1.73
CA VAL A 92 -1.13 -8.80 1.39
C VAL A 92 0.38 -8.54 1.52
N GLY A 93 1.07 -9.40 2.27
CA GLY A 93 2.53 -9.32 2.48
C GLY A 93 3.00 -8.28 3.49
N VAL A 94 2.10 -7.44 4.03
CA VAL A 94 2.44 -6.42 5.04
C VAL A 94 2.02 -6.93 6.42
N THR A 95 2.99 -7.47 7.16
CA THR A 95 2.74 -8.21 8.41
C THR A 95 3.42 -7.61 9.64
N SER A 96 4.09 -6.46 9.50
CA SER A 96 4.79 -5.82 10.61
C SER A 96 4.41 -4.35 10.76
N ARG A 97 4.32 -3.91 12.01
CA ARG A 97 4.13 -2.50 12.36
C ARG A 97 5.22 -1.61 11.74
N ALA A 98 6.47 -2.06 11.76
CA ALA A 98 7.60 -1.29 11.25
C ALA A 98 7.47 -0.96 9.76
N ALA A 99 6.92 -1.88 8.95
CA ALA A 99 6.73 -1.67 7.52
C ALA A 99 5.74 -0.52 7.20
N VAL A 100 4.80 -0.25 8.11
CA VAL A 100 3.72 0.73 7.89
C VAL A 100 3.91 2.03 8.68
N GLU A 101 4.88 2.09 9.59
CA GLU A 101 5.19 3.31 10.35
C GLU A 101 5.57 4.50 9.45
N PRO A 102 6.33 4.34 8.34
CA PRO A 102 6.64 5.44 7.43
C PRO A 102 5.43 6.01 6.69
N TRP A 103 4.29 5.32 6.67
CA TRP A 103 3.11 5.74 5.91
C TRP A 103 2.21 6.71 6.68
N ARG A 104 2.57 7.03 7.91
CA ARG A 104 1.83 7.95 8.77
C ARG A 104 1.63 9.30 8.09
N ASP A 105 0.43 9.84 8.25
CA ASP A 105 0.01 11.17 7.76
C ASP A 105 -0.02 11.34 6.23
N HIS A 106 0.38 10.33 5.47
CA HIS A 106 0.25 10.26 4.01
C HIS A 106 -1.19 9.91 3.56
N PHE A 107 -1.41 9.95 2.25
CA PHE A 107 -2.72 9.68 1.66
C PHE A 107 -2.80 8.29 1.04
N VAL A 108 -4.03 7.79 0.95
CA VAL A 108 -4.39 6.58 0.20
C VAL A 108 -5.07 7.02 -1.07
N ALA A 109 -4.68 6.41 -2.19
CA ALA A 109 -5.19 6.74 -3.50
C ALA A 109 -5.46 5.48 -4.33
N VAL A 110 -6.31 5.61 -5.35
CA VAL A 110 -6.60 4.57 -6.34
C VAL A 110 -6.24 5.08 -7.74
N GLU A 111 -5.82 4.17 -8.63
CA GLU A 111 -5.79 4.48 -10.06
C GLU A 111 -7.21 4.86 -10.50
N GLU A 112 -7.37 6.03 -11.10
CA GLU A 112 -8.58 6.36 -11.83
C GLU A 112 -8.41 5.72 -13.21
N VAL A 113 -9.30 4.77 -13.51
CA VAL A 113 -9.40 4.28 -14.88
C VAL A 113 -10.20 5.35 -15.61
N ASP A 114 -9.57 6.02 -16.58
CA ASP A 114 -10.28 6.89 -17.51
C ASP A 114 -11.46 6.11 -18.07
N ALA A 115 -12.67 6.54 -17.69
CA ALA A 115 -13.91 5.89 -18.07
C ALA A 115 -14.37 6.36 -19.45
N ASP A 116 -13.45 6.39 -20.42
CA ASP A 116 -13.68 6.70 -21.82
C ASP A 116 -12.64 5.94 -22.68
N ALA A 117 -12.92 4.65 -22.92
CA ALA A 117 -12.26 3.83 -23.92
C ALA A 117 -13.28 2.97 -24.66
#